data_AF-A0A7V5HNA5-F1
#
_entry.id   AF-A0A7V5HNA5-F1
#
_cell.length_a   1.000
_cell.length_b   1.000
_cell.length_c   1.000
_cell.angle_alpha   90.00
_cell.angle_beta   90.00
_cell.angle_gamma   90.00
#
_symmetry.space_group_name_H-M   'P 1'
#
loop_
_entity.id
_entity.type
_entity.pdbx_description
1 polymer ?
#
loop_
_entity_poly.entity_id
_entity_poly.type
_entity_poly.pdbx_seq_one_letter_code
_entity_poly.pdbx_strand_id
1 'polypeptide(L)'
;MKENRLSNHPILEILEKPKIPFYYNDKLLFGRAGDTIAAALFANGIRIFGHHHKDGAPQGIFCANGQCDQCKVIADGKTVKACMTRLKPGMRVYQLNGLPELPEVYDLPEPQELKTYQFTVLIIGGGPAGLAAAKKLGEKGVKTLIVDDKHRLGGKLVLQTHKFFGSVDACYAGTRGIDIARIMEDEVRKHDSVDVWLNSTVVWIYSDKKVGVLKDQREYVLVEPDIILVSSGARERSLIFPGNTLPGVYGAGAFQTLLNRDLIKPTSKLFIVGGGNVGLIAAYHALQGGIKVVGLAEVMPEVGGYLVHKEKLLKLGVPVYTSHTILSANGKEEVESVTIAEVDEKFNPIPGTEKTFKCDTILIAVGLDPVNEFYEKAK
;
A
#
# COMPACT_ATOMS: atom_id res chain seq x y z
N MET A 1 -20.83 17.08 -7.20
CA MET A 1 -19.51 16.65 -7.72
C MET A 1 -19.54 15.14 -7.88
N LYS A 2 -19.02 14.62 -8.99
CA LYS A 2 -18.94 13.18 -9.23
C LYS A 2 -17.82 12.61 -8.33
N GLU A 3 -18.16 11.76 -7.37
CA GLU A 3 -17.16 11.06 -6.54
C GLU A 3 -16.32 10.14 -7.44
N ASN A 4 -14.99 10.13 -7.28
CA ASN A 4 -14.05 9.25 -7.98
C ASN A 4 -14.09 7.83 -7.43
N ARG A 5 -15.29 7.29 -7.19
CA ARG A 5 -15.49 5.90 -6.78
C ARG A 5 -15.85 5.05 -7.98
N LEU A 6 -15.47 3.78 -7.92
CA LEU A 6 -15.93 2.80 -8.87
C LEU A 6 -17.44 2.63 -8.71
N SER A 7 -18.17 2.70 -9.82
CA SER A 7 -19.60 2.38 -9.88
C SER A 7 -19.86 0.93 -10.33
N ASN A 8 -18.85 0.28 -10.93
CA ASN A 8 -18.89 -1.10 -11.36
C ASN A 8 -17.48 -1.69 -11.35
N HIS A 9 -17.36 -2.99 -11.08
CA HIS A 9 -16.12 -3.74 -11.21
C HIS A 9 -16.44 -5.20 -11.61
N PRO A 10 -15.74 -5.81 -12.58
CA PRO A 10 -16.06 -7.15 -13.08
C PRO A 10 -15.79 -8.31 -12.09
N ILE A 11 -15.37 -8.02 -10.86
CA ILE A 11 -14.88 -9.04 -9.90
C ILE A 11 -15.27 -8.64 -8.48
N LEU A 12 -14.95 -7.39 -8.09
CA LEU A 12 -15.21 -6.89 -6.76
C LEU A 12 -16.67 -6.47 -6.63
N GLU A 13 -17.29 -6.91 -5.55
CA GLU A 13 -18.60 -6.41 -5.15
C GLU A 13 -18.47 -4.98 -4.62
N ILE A 14 -19.35 -4.10 -5.10
CA ILE A 14 -19.38 -2.70 -4.69
C ILE A 14 -20.61 -2.51 -3.79
N LEU A 15 -20.38 -2.62 -2.49
CA LEU A 15 -21.42 -2.38 -1.48
C LEU A 15 -21.53 -0.89 -1.19
N GLU A 16 -22.75 -0.37 -1.18
CA GLU A 16 -22.99 0.99 -0.74
C GLU A 16 -22.72 1.12 0.76
N LYS A 17 -21.91 2.12 1.11
CA LYS A 17 -21.55 2.41 2.51
C LYS A 17 -22.12 3.75 2.94
N PRO A 18 -22.51 3.90 4.23
CA PRO A 18 -22.96 5.18 4.76
C PRO A 18 -21.96 6.30 4.48
N LYS A 19 -22.48 7.48 4.16
CA LYS A 19 -21.66 8.69 3.99
C LYS A 19 -21.15 9.18 5.34
N ILE A 20 -19.91 9.62 5.36
CA ILE A 20 -19.25 10.17 6.56
C ILE A 20 -18.90 11.63 6.26
N PRO A 21 -19.54 12.61 6.92
CA PRO A 21 -19.19 14.01 6.74
C PRO A 21 -17.84 14.31 7.40
N PHE A 22 -16.99 15.07 6.74
CA PHE A 22 -15.72 15.56 7.28
C PHE A 22 -15.37 16.91 6.62
N TYR A 23 -14.40 17.63 7.17
CA TYR A 23 -13.95 18.90 6.64
C TYR A 23 -12.56 18.76 6.06
N TYR A 24 -12.33 19.31 4.87
CA TYR A 24 -11.00 19.47 4.29
C TYR A 24 -10.74 20.94 4.00
N ASN A 25 -9.76 21.54 4.67
CA ASN A 25 -9.53 23.00 4.62
C ASN A 25 -10.85 23.77 4.81
N ASP A 26 -11.57 23.46 5.90
CA ASP A 26 -12.89 24.01 6.28
C ASP A 26 -14.05 23.76 5.32
N LYS A 27 -13.82 23.09 4.19
CA LYS A 27 -14.87 22.70 3.25
C LYS A 27 -15.48 21.36 3.65
N LEU A 28 -16.81 21.32 3.78
CA LEU A 28 -17.55 20.07 4.00
C LEU A 28 -17.41 19.15 2.79
N LEU A 29 -16.89 17.94 3.03
CA LEU A 29 -16.76 16.84 2.08
C LEU A 29 -17.38 15.56 2.67
N PHE A 30 -17.53 14.55 1.83
CA PHE A 30 -18.08 13.26 2.23
C PHE A 30 -17.13 12.12 1.85
N GLY A 31 -16.82 11.28 2.84
CA GLY A 31 -16.24 9.97 2.65
C GLY A 31 -17.29 8.88 2.85
N ARG A 32 -16.82 7.65 3.02
CA ARG A 32 -17.65 6.47 3.31
C ARG A 32 -17.17 5.77 4.57
N ALA A 33 -18.08 5.06 5.23
CA ALA A 33 -17.75 4.28 6.42
C ALA A 33 -16.59 3.31 6.11
N GLY A 34 -15.56 3.33 6.95
CA GLY A 34 -14.35 2.53 6.78
C GLY A 34 -13.29 3.12 5.84
N ASP A 35 -13.50 4.28 5.23
CA ASP A 35 -12.43 4.95 4.48
C ASP A 35 -11.24 5.31 5.39
N THR A 36 -10.06 5.38 4.77
CA THR A 36 -8.95 6.18 5.32
C THR A 36 -9.10 7.63 4.87
N ILE A 37 -8.39 8.56 5.50
CA ILE A 37 -8.38 9.96 5.05
C ILE A 37 -7.93 10.03 3.58
N ALA A 38 -6.86 9.31 3.20
CA ALA A 38 -6.37 9.30 1.82
C ALA A 38 -7.43 8.79 0.83
N ALA A 39 -8.15 7.72 1.17
CA ALA A 39 -9.24 7.21 0.35
C ALA A 39 -10.35 8.26 0.16
N ALA A 40 -10.78 8.91 1.24
CA ALA A 40 -11.79 9.95 1.16
C ALA A 40 -11.34 11.17 0.32
N LEU A 41 -10.08 11.58 0.44
CA LEU A 41 -9.51 12.68 -0.36
C LEU A 41 -9.48 12.31 -1.86
N PHE A 42 -8.96 11.14 -2.21
CA PHE A 42 -8.95 10.68 -3.61
C PHE A 42 -10.36 10.55 -4.19
N ALA A 43 -11.33 10.05 -3.40
CA ALA A 43 -12.73 9.98 -3.80
C ALA A 43 -13.33 11.36 -4.10
N ASN A 44 -12.80 12.42 -3.49
CA ASN A 44 -13.19 13.82 -3.74
C ASN A 44 -12.27 14.52 -4.78
N GLY A 45 -11.40 13.79 -5.47
CA GLY A 45 -10.50 14.33 -6.49
C GLY A 45 -9.28 15.07 -5.95
N ILE A 46 -9.00 14.96 -4.66
CA ILE A 46 -7.86 15.61 -4.00
C ILE A 46 -6.67 14.65 -3.98
N ARG A 47 -5.59 15.04 -4.66
CA ARG A 47 -4.35 14.25 -4.75
C ARG A 47 -3.15 14.89 -4.04
N ILE A 48 -3.22 16.20 -3.80
CA ILE A 48 -2.18 16.99 -3.14
C ILE A 48 -2.58 17.21 -1.68
N PHE A 49 -1.85 16.58 -0.77
CA PHE A 49 -2.12 16.58 0.66
C PHE A 49 -1.35 17.69 1.39
N GLY A 50 -0.39 18.32 0.73
CA GLY A 50 0.42 19.39 1.28
C GLY A 50 1.61 19.72 0.39
N HIS A 51 2.54 20.53 0.90
CA HIS A 51 3.77 20.89 0.23
C HIS A 51 4.96 20.71 1.16
N HIS A 52 6.05 20.19 0.61
CA HIS A 52 7.25 19.93 1.35
C HIS A 52 7.90 21.24 1.81
N HIS A 53 8.26 21.31 3.09
CA HIS A 53 8.68 22.55 3.74
C HIS A 53 9.98 23.18 3.20
N LYS A 54 10.87 22.40 2.58
CA LYS A 54 12.17 22.91 2.11
C LYS A 54 12.12 23.54 0.73
N ASP A 55 11.38 22.93 -0.18
CA ASP A 55 11.41 23.21 -1.62
C ASP A 55 10.02 23.53 -2.19
N GLY A 56 8.97 23.48 -1.36
CA GLY A 56 7.60 23.74 -1.78
C GLY A 56 7.02 22.66 -2.69
N ALA A 57 7.71 21.52 -2.88
CA ALA A 57 7.24 20.48 -3.79
C ALA A 57 5.90 19.89 -3.30
N PRO A 58 4.90 19.73 -4.17
CA PRO A 58 3.61 19.17 -3.78
C PRO A 58 3.79 17.71 -3.31
N GLN A 59 3.01 17.31 -2.31
CA GLN A 59 3.08 15.99 -1.68
C GLN A 59 1.73 15.29 -1.75
N GLY A 60 1.77 13.98 -2.00
CA GLY A 60 0.58 13.13 -2.07
C GLY A 60 0.84 11.75 -1.48
N ILE A 61 0.26 10.72 -2.09
CA ILE A 61 0.57 9.34 -1.71
C ILE A 61 1.75 8.80 -2.54
N PHE A 62 2.52 7.89 -1.94
CA PHE A 62 3.47 7.03 -2.67
C PHE A 62 3.24 5.54 -2.44
N CYS A 63 3.13 5.08 -1.18
CA CYS A 63 3.00 3.63 -0.88
C CYS A 63 1.62 3.17 -0.41
N ALA A 64 0.77 4.09 0.07
CA ALA A 64 -0.50 3.83 0.77
C ALA A 64 -0.44 2.71 1.84
N ASN A 65 0.70 2.55 2.49
CA ASN A 65 0.97 1.48 3.46
C ASN A 65 1.66 1.97 4.75
N GLY A 66 1.69 3.29 4.97
CA GLY A 66 2.29 3.90 6.16
C GLY A 66 3.82 4.02 6.15
N GLN A 67 4.50 3.64 5.07
CA GLN A 67 5.96 3.52 5.02
C GLN A 67 6.70 4.77 4.46
N CYS A 68 6.12 5.48 3.50
CA CYS A 68 6.80 6.55 2.74
C CYS A 68 6.69 7.96 3.33
N ASP A 69 5.75 8.15 4.27
CA ASP A 69 5.49 9.41 4.98
C ASP A 69 5.08 10.65 4.12
N GLN A 70 4.97 10.54 2.79
CA GLN A 70 4.54 11.65 1.93
C GLN A 70 3.07 12.06 2.13
N CYS A 71 2.22 11.12 2.55
CA CYS A 71 0.78 11.34 2.66
C CYS A 71 0.35 12.05 3.95
N LYS A 72 1.22 12.85 4.56
CA LYS A 72 0.92 13.51 5.84
C LYS A 72 -0.10 14.63 5.66
N VAL A 73 -0.99 14.73 6.62
CA VAL A 73 -2.02 15.77 6.77
C VAL A 73 -2.14 16.14 8.24
N ILE A 74 -2.77 17.27 8.53
CA ILE A 74 -3.17 17.64 9.90
C ILE A 74 -4.61 17.19 10.09
N ALA A 75 -4.86 16.21 10.96
CA ALA A 75 -6.20 15.77 11.31
C ALA A 75 -6.48 16.07 12.79
N ASP A 76 -7.50 16.88 13.07
CA ASP A 76 -7.90 17.30 14.42
C ASP A 76 -6.71 17.82 15.24
N GLY A 77 -5.89 18.68 14.62
CA GLY A 77 -4.71 19.30 15.23
C GLY A 77 -3.47 18.40 15.31
N LYS A 78 -3.52 17.15 14.83
CA LYS A 78 -2.40 16.20 14.88
C LYS A 78 -1.90 15.85 13.49
N THR A 79 -0.58 15.80 13.32
CA THR A 79 0.01 15.28 12.08
C THR A 79 -0.17 13.78 12.02
N VAL A 80 -0.82 13.30 10.97
CA VAL A 80 -1.11 11.87 10.78
C VAL A 80 -0.81 11.42 9.36
N LYS A 81 -0.57 10.12 9.18
CA LYS A 81 -0.47 9.50 7.86
C LYS A 81 -1.88 9.28 7.31
N ALA A 82 -2.27 10.02 6.27
CA ALA A 82 -3.62 9.95 5.72
C ALA A 82 -4.00 8.55 5.21
N CYS A 83 -3.02 7.79 4.70
CA CYS A 83 -3.25 6.43 4.17
C CYS A 83 -3.52 5.35 5.24
N MET A 84 -3.19 5.62 6.50
CA MET A 84 -3.37 4.68 7.62
C MET A 84 -4.50 5.12 8.56
N THR A 85 -4.80 6.41 8.60
CA THR A 85 -5.77 6.99 9.54
C THR A 85 -7.19 6.82 9.02
N ARG A 86 -8.07 6.22 9.83
CA ARG A 86 -9.50 6.07 9.51
C ARG A 86 -10.22 7.40 9.57
N LEU A 87 -11.07 7.66 8.58
CA LEU A 87 -11.96 8.80 8.58
C LEU A 87 -13.03 8.63 9.68
N LYS A 88 -13.32 9.71 10.40
CA LYS A 88 -14.41 9.77 11.39
C LYS A 88 -15.39 10.89 11.06
N PRO A 89 -16.68 10.78 11.44
CA PRO A 89 -17.64 11.86 11.29
C PRO A 89 -17.15 13.15 11.97
N GLY A 90 -17.27 14.27 11.26
CA GLY A 90 -16.90 15.60 11.77
C GLY A 90 -15.40 15.90 11.84
N MET A 91 -14.54 14.94 11.47
CA MET A 91 -13.08 15.11 11.46
C MET A 91 -12.67 16.34 10.63
N ARG A 92 -11.75 17.15 11.15
CA ARG A 92 -11.18 18.31 10.46
C ARG A 92 -9.79 17.97 9.94
N VAL A 93 -9.67 17.91 8.62
CA VAL A 93 -8.43 17.59 7.91
C VAL A 93 -7.92 18.86 7.21
N TYR A 94 -6.65 19.16 7.35
CA TYR A 94 -5.99 20.26 6.66
C TYR A 94 -4.77 19.76 5.90
N GLN A 95 -4.45 20.47 4.83
CA GLN A 95 -3.18 20.29 4.15
C GLN A 95 -2.02 20.55 5.09
N LEU A 96 -0.96 19.74 4.96
CA LEU A 96 0.29 20.02 5.66
C LEU A 96 1.17 20.90 4.77
N ASN A 97 1.12 22.21 5.00
CA ASN A 97 2.01 23.17 4.35
C ASN A 97 3.06 23.64 5.36
N GLY A 98 4.34 23.40 5.06
CA GLY A 98 5.43 23.74 5.99
C GLY A 98 5.61 22.70 7.10
N LEU A 99 6.11 23.15 8.26
CA LEU A 99 6.27 22.31 9.44
C LEU A 99 5.00 22.39 10.30
N PRO A 100 4.53 21.26 10.85
CA PRO A 100 3.40 21.28 11.76
C PRO A 100 3.79 21.93 13.09
N GLU A 101 2.87 22.69 13.67
CA GLU A 101 2.99 23.16 15.04
C GLU A 101 2.72 22.00 16.00
N LEU A 102 3.57 21.85 17.02
CA LEU A 102 3.31 20.89 18.09
C LEU A 102 2.22 21.47 18.99
N PRO A 103 1.21 20.66 19.37
CA PRO A 103 0.22 21.12 20.33
C PRO A 103 0.89 21.42 21.68
N GLU A 104 0.44 22.47 22.36
CA GLU A 104 0.86 22.72 23.74
C GLU A 104 0.43 21.55 24.63
N VAL A 105 1.38 21.01 25.39
CA VAL A 105 1.16 19.90 26.31
C VAL A 105 1.24 20.45 27.73
N TYR A 106 0.11 20.48 28.43
CA TYR A 106 0.03 21.01 29.80
C TYR A 106 0.17 19.90 30.86
N ASP A 107 -0.18 18.66 30.52
CA ASP A 107 -0.14 17.52 31.44
C ASP A 107 0.97 16.53 31.03
N LEU A 108 1.84 16.22 31.98
CA LEU A 108 2.76 15.09 31.83
C LEU A 108 2.00 13.79 32.08
N PRO A 109 2.07 12.79 31.18
CA PRO A 109 1.46 11.50 31.44
C PRO A 109 2.16 10.85 32.64
N GLU A 110 1.38 10.31 33.57
CA GLU A 110 1.93 9.52 34.67
C GLU A 110 2.60 8.24 34.12
N PRO A 111 3.75 7.83 34.66
CA PRO A 111 4.33 6.53 34.33
C PRO A 111 3.35 5.41 34.67
N GLN A 112 2.96 4.62 33.67
CA GLN A 112 2.08 3.47 33.85
C GLN A 112 2.90 2.18 33.84
N GLU A 113 2.53 1.25 34.73
CA GLU A 113 3.07 -0.10 34.68
C GLU A 113 2.62 -0.79 33.38
N LEU A 114 3.58 -1.32 32.63
CA LEU A 114 3.32 -1.92 31.33
C LEU A 114 2.81 -3.35 31.48
N LYS A 115 1.68 -3.65 30.84
CA LYS A 115 1.20 -5.03 30.72
C LYS A 115 2.16 -5.84 29.86
N THR A 116 2.51 -7.03 30.38
CA THR A 116 3.37 -7.98 29.67
C THR A 116 2.58 -9.25 29.36
N TYR A 117 2.65 -9.71 28.11
CA TYR A 117 1.97 -10.91 27.63
C TYR A 117 2.98 -11.97 27.20
N GLN A 118 2.82 -13.18 27.72
CA GLN A 118 3.69 -14.32 27.44
C GLN A 118 3.14 -15.15 26.27
N PHE A 119 3.96 -15.42 25.27
CA PHE A 119 3.65 -16.29 24.13
C PHE A 119 4.82 -17.22 23.81
N THR A 120 4.57 -18.38 23.20
CA THR A 120 5.67 -19.21 22.72
C THR A 120 6.22 -18.67 21.41
N VAL A 121 5.31 -18.26 20.50
CA VAL A 121 5.70 -17.69 19.20
C VAL A 121 5.01 -16.36 18.96
N LEU A 122 5.78 -15.34 18.61
CA LEU A 122 5.28 -14.08 18.07
C LEU A 122 5.53 -14.03 16.56
N ILE A 123 4.47 -13.91 15.77
CA ILE A 123 4.50 -13.69 14.33
C ILE A 123 4.26 -12.21 14.06
N ILE A 124 5.25 -11.55 13.44
CA ILE A 124 5.16 -10.15 13.03
C ILE A 124 4.68 -10.09 11.57
N GLY A 125 3.42 -9.74 11.36
CA GLY A 125 2.78 -9.63 10.05
C GLY A 125 1.78 -10.76 9.74
N GLY A 126 0.53 -10.39 9.47
CA GLY A 126 -0.57 -11.26 9.10
C GLY A 126 -0.73 -11.49 7.60
N GLY A 127 0.39 -11.47 6.86
CA GLY A 127 0.43 -11.81 5.44
C GLY A 127 0.40 -13.33 5.18
N PRO A 128 0.46 -13.78 3.91
CA PRO A 128 0.43 -15.21 3.59
C PRO A 128 1.53 -16.03 4.30
N ALA A 129 2.74 -15.49 4.44
CA ALA A 129 3.81 -16.16 5.18
C ALA A 129 3.45 -16.36 6.66
N GLY A 130 2.96 -15.30 7.33
CA GLY A 130 2.55 -15.35 8.73
C GLY A 130 1.34 -16.26 8.96
N LEU A 131 0.34 -16.21 8.07
CA LEU A 131 -0.84 -17.08 8.15
C LEU A 131 -0.49 -18.55 7.93
N ALA A 132 0.39 -18.86 6.98
CA ALA A 132 0.84 -20.23 6.75
C ALA A 132 1.59 -20.79 7.98
N ALA A 133 2.47 -19.98 8.59
CA ALA A 133 3.19 -20.36 9.81
C ALA A 133 2.22 -20.54 10.99
N ALA A 134 1.30 -19.59 11.19
CA ALA A 134 0.30 -19.62 12.25
C ALA A 134 -0.59 -20.86 12.17
N LYS A 135 -1.04 -21.23 10.96
CA LYS A 135 -1.81 -22.47 10.75
C LYS A 135 -1.04 -23.69 11.25
N LYS A 136 0.23 -23.84 10.87
CA LYS A 136 1.05 -25.00 11.28
C LYS A 136 1.36 -25.04 12.77
N LEU A 137 1.49 -23.88 13.41
CA LEU A 137 1.64 -23.78 14.86
C LEU A 137 0.32 -24.08 15.59
N GLY A 138 -0.80 -23.59 15.06
CA GLY A 138 -2.15 -23.87 15.56
C GLY A 138 -2.55 -25.34 15.47
N GLU A 139 -2.21 -26.03 14.37
CA GLU A 139 -2.37 -27.48 14.22
C GLU A 139 -1.62 -28.28 15.32
N LYS A 140 -0.59 -27.69 15.92
CA LYS A 140 0.21 -28.26 17.01
C LYS A 140 -0.16 -27.73 18.40
N GLY A 141 -1.15 -26.84 18.50
CA GLY A 141 -1.57 -26.22 19.77
C GLY A 141 -0.53 -25.27 20.39
N VAL A 142 0.42 -24.76 19.61
CA VAL A 142 1.45 -23.84 20.12
C VAL A 142 0.84 -22.47 20.38
N LYS A 143 1.08 -21.91 21.58
CA LYS A 143 0.60 -20.58 21.97
C LYS A 143 1.27 -19.49 21.13
N THR A 144 0.52 -18.99 20.16
CA THR A 144 1.03 -18.13 19.09
C THR A 144 0.29 -16.81 19.08
N LEU A 145 0.99 -15.70 18.86
CA LEU A 145 0.39 -14.39 18.62
C LEU A 145 0.76 -13.91 17.21
N ILE A 146 -0.24 -13.51 16.43
CA ILE A 146 -0.03 -12.72 15.20
C ILE A 146 -0.29 -11.25 15.53
N VAL A 147 0.67 -10.39 15.20
CA VAL A 147 0.51 -8.92 15.26
C VAL A 147 0.54 -8.35 13.84
N ASP A 148 -0.51 -7.61 13.47
CA ASP A 148 -0.59 -6.90 12.18
C ASP A 148 -1.12 -5.47 12.36
N ASP A 149 -0.49 -4.52 11.66
CA ASP A 149 -0.83 -3.09 11.76
C ASP A 149 -2.06 -2.72 10.94
N LYS A 150 -2.65 -3.66 10.21
CA LYS A 150 -3.89 -3.49 9.43
C LYS A 150 -5.10 -4.03 10.19
N HIS A 151 -6.26 -3.54 9.78
CA HIS A 151 -7.57 -3.94 10.29
C HIS A 151 -8.05 -5.36 9.91
N ARG A 152 -7.28 -6.09 9.08
CA ARG A 152 -7.63 -7.44 8.62
C ARG A 152 -6.37 -8.20 8.20
N LEU A 153 -6.44 -9.53 8.29
CA LEU A 153 -5.38 -10.43 7.84
C LEU A 153 -5.37 -10.55 6.30
N GLY A 154 -4.30 -11.17 5.78
CA GLY A 154 -4.10 -11.51 4.37
C GLY A 154 -2.98 -10.72 3.69
N GLY A 155 -2.45 -9.67 4.32
CA GLY A 155 -1.37 -8.85 3.77
C GLY A 155 -1.70 -8.32 2.36
N LYS A 156 -0.83 -8.56 1.39
CA LYS A 156 -1.04 -8.09 0.00
C LYS A 156 -2.02 -8.93 -0.82
N LEU A 157 -2.41 -10.12 -0.35
CA LEU A 157 -3.39 -10.96 -1.04
C LEU A 157 -4.76 -10.27 -1.15
N VAL A 158 -5.13 -9.46 -0.15
CA VAL A 158 -6.40 -8.71 -0.13
C VAL A 158 -6.51 -7.65 -1.22
N LEU A 159 -5.42 -7.41 -1.97
CA LEU A 159 -5.38 -6.47 -3.09
C LEU A 159 -5.40 -7.18 -4.45
N GLN A 160 -5.36 -8.51 -4.49
CA GLN A 160 -5.17 -9.28 -5.72
C GLN A 160 -6.50 -9.83 -6.24
N THR A 161 -7.01 -9.24 -7.33
CA THR A 161 -8.21 -9.71 -8.01
C THR A 161 -7.91 -10.74 -9.09
N HIS A 162 -6.64 -10.95 -9.47
CA HIS A 162 -6.24 -12.01 -10.39
C HIS A 162 -6.28 -13.40 -9.73
N LYS A 163 -6.37 -14.46 -10.55
CA LYS A 163 -6.26 -15.85 -10.07
C LYS A 163 -4.80 -16.25 -10.02
N PHE A 164 -4.41 -16.97 -8.98
CA PHE A 164 -3.08 -17.54 -8.86
C PHE A 164 -2.93 -18.78 -9.77
N PHE A 165 -1.69 -19.04 -10.20
CA PHE A 165 -1.32 -20.18 -11.04
C PHE A 165 -0.37 -21.11 -10.29
N GLY A 166 -0.32 -22.37 -10.70
CA GLY A 166 0.56 -23.38 -10.10
C GLY A 166 -0.22 -24.55 -9.50
N SER A 167 0.27 -25.08 -8.38
CA SER A 167 -0.38 -26.18 -7.65
C SER A 167 -1.55 -25.67 -6.80
N VAL A 168 -2.69 -26.38 -6.87
CA VAL A 168 -3.84 -26.09 -6.02
C VAL A 168 -3.47 -26.22 -4.54
N ASP A 169 -2.73 -27.27 -4.17
CA ASP A 169 -2.37 -27.55 -2.78
C ASP A 169 -1.35 -26.55 -2.21
N ALA A 170 -0.43 -26.06 -3.05
CA ALA A 170 0.66 -25.19 -2.60
C ALA A 170 0.31 -23.69 -2.66
N CYS A 171 -0.47 -23.26 -3.66
CA CYS A 171 -0.75 -21.84 -3.89
C CYS A 171 -2.20 -21.52 -4.23
N TYR A 172 -3.14 -22.45 -3.96
CA TYR A 172 -4.58 -22.27 -4.23
C TYR A 172 -4.86 -21.88 -5.69
N ALA A 173 -4.14 -22.51 -6.63
CA ALA A 173 -4.25 -22.22 -8.04
C ALA A 173 -5.71 -22.20 -8.53
N GLY A 174 -6.05 -21.23 -9.38
CA GLY A 174 -7.42 -20.97 -9.82
C GLY A 174 -8.26 -20.11 -8.87
N THR A 175 -7.76 -19.84 -7.67
CA THR A 175 -8.39 -18.98 -6.65
C THR A 175 -7.81 -17.55 -6.70
N ARG A 176 -8.61 -16.54 -6.37
CA ARG A 176 -8.16 -15.14 -6.33
C ARG A 176 -7.48 -14.85 -4.99
N GLY A 177 -6.51 -13.94 -4.98
CA GLY A 177 -5.80 -13.62 -3.74
C GLY A 177 -6.72 -13.13 -2.62
N ILE A 178 -7.75 -12.32 -2.94
CA ILE A 178 -8.75 -11.88 -1.96
C ILE A 178 -9.49 -13.05 -1.27
N ASP A 179 -9.69 -14.15 -1.99
CA ASP A 179 -10.37 -15.34 -1.48
C ASP A 179 -9.38 -16.25 -0.74
N ILE A 180 -8.15 -16.37 -1.24
CA ILE A 180 -7.05 -17.06 -0.54
C ILE A 180 -6.83 -16.43 0.84
N ALA A 181 -6.80 -15.09 0.93
CA ALA A 181 -6.65 -14.38 2.20
C ALA A 181 -7.73 -14.78 3.22
N ARG A 182 -8.98 -14.93 2.76
CA ARG A 182 -10.13 -15.32 3.59
C ARG A 182 -10.01 -16.78 4.02
N ILE A 183 -9.69 -17.69 3.10
CA ILE A 183 -9.48 -19.11 3.38
C ILE A 183 -8.40 -19.28 4.45
N MET A 184 -7.25 -18.62 4.28
CA MET A 184 -6.14 -18.71 5.22
C MET A 184 -6.48 -18.10 6.58
N GLU A 185 -7.20 -16.98 6.61
CA GLU A 185 -7.70 -16.39 7.86
C GLU A 185 -8.65 -17.34 8.59
N ASP A 186 -9.63 -17.92 7.89
CA ASP A 186 -10.60 -18.86 8.46
C ASP A 186 -9.91 -20.13 8.98
N GLU A 187 -8.85 -20.60 8.33
CA GLU A 187 -8.05 -21.72 8.80
C GLU A 187 -7.31 -21.40 10.11
N VAL A 188 -6.67 -20.24 10.20
CA VAL A 188 -5.98 -19.80 11.42
C VAL A 188 -6.97 -19.65 12.59
N ARG A 189 -8.14 -19.05 12.34
CA ARG A 189 -9.16 -18.80 13.36
C ARG A 189 -9.82 -20.05 13.95
N LYS A 190 -9.59 -21.23 13.37
CA LYS A 190 -10.05 -22.52 13.94
C LYS A 190 -9.21 -22.99 15.12
N HIS A 191 -8.07 -22.35 15.39
CA HIS A 191 -7.13 -22.77 16.41
C HIS A 191 -7.15 -21.80 17.59
N ASP A 192 -7.70 -22.23 18.73
CA ASP A 192 -7.74 -21.43 19.98
C ASP A 192 -6.35 -21.10 20.55
N SER A 193 -5.31 -21.79 20.09
CA SER A 193 -3.93 -21.50 20.48
C SER A 193 -3.30 -20.31 19.74
N VAL A 194 -4.02 -19.71 18.78
CA VAL A 194 -3.53 -18.60 17.96
C VAL A 194 -4.32 -17.32 18.22
N ASP A 195 -3.70 -16.40 18.95
CA ASP A 195 -4.22 -15.05 19.15
C ASP A 195 -3.89 -14.14 17.96
N VAL A 196 -4.79 -13.20 17.66
CA VAL A 196 -4.62 -12.24 16.56
C VAL A 196 -4.87 -10.82 17.06
N TRP A 197 -3.85 -9.98 16.98
CA TRP A 197 -3.94 -8.55 17.26
C TRP A 197 -3.84 -7.75 15.96
N LEU A 198 -5.00 -7.23 15.53
CA LEU A 198 -5.12 -6.33 14.38
C LEU A 198 -4.99 -4.87 14.83
N ASN A 199 -4.81 -3.96 13.87
CA ASN A 199 -4.56 -2.54 14.14
C ASN A 199 -3.43 -2.34 15.17
N SER A 200 -2.47 -3.25 15.23
CA SER A 200 -1.47 -3.31 16.29
C SER A 200 -0.08 -3.27 15.66
N THR A 201 0.74 -2.30 16.07
CA THR A 201 2.04 -2.06 15.45
C THR A 201 3.13 -2.57 16.37
N VAL A 202 3.95 -3.50 15.88
CA VAL A 202 5.24 -3.78 16.54
C VAL A 202 6.12 -2.55 16.36
N VAL A 203 6.54 -1.96 17.49
CA VAL A 203 7.31 -0.71 17.51
C VAL A 203 8.81 -1.02 17.60
N TRP A 204 9.17 -1.99 18.44
CA TRP A 204 10.57 -2.29 18.74
C TRP A 204 10.77 -3.72 19.25
N ILE A 205 11.98 -4.24 19.08
CA ILE A 205 12.46 -5.48 19.71
C ILE A 205 13.66 -5.11 20.57
N TYR A 206 13.53 -5.34 21.88
CA TYR A 206 14.51 -4.97 22.90
C TYR A 206 15.64 -5.99 23.01
N SER A 207 16.72 -5.61 23.69
CA SER A 207 17.91 -6.46 23.87
C SER A 207 17.62 -7.73 24.68
N ASP A 208 16.64 -7.69 25.58
CA ASP A 208 16.13 -8.85 26.32
C ASP A 208 15.10 -9.65 25.51
N LYS A 209 14.98 -9.38 24.20
CA LYS A 209 14.08 -10.01 23.23
C LYS A 209 12.58 -9.79 23.50
N LYS A 210 12.21 -8.95 24.47
CA LYS A 210 10.84 -8.44 24.57
C LYS A 210 10.50 -7.56 23.38
N VAL A 211 9.22 -7.54 23.04
CA VAL A 211 8.71 -6.83 21.87
C VAL A 211 7.68 -5.79 22.31
N GLY A 212 7.96 -4.53 21.98
CA GLY A 212 7.03 -3.43 22.23
C GLY A 212 5.96 -3.39 21.15
N VAL A 213 4.69 -3.43 21.56
CA VAL A 213 3.54 -3.40 20.64
C VAL A 213 2.61 -2.27 21.04
N LEU A 214 2.28 -1.40 20.08
CA LEU A 214 1.17 -0.46 20.21
C LEU A 214 -0.13 -1.18 19.78
N LYS A 215 -0.81 -1.77 20.75
CA LYS A 215 -2.03 -2.55 20.56
C LYS A 215 -3.23 -1.64 20.28
N ASP A 216 -4.00 -1.96 19.25
CA ASP A 216 -5.19 -1.22 18.80
C ASP A 216 -4.96 0.28 18.55
N GLN A 217 -3.70 0.68 18.27
CA GLN A 217 -3.25 2.08 18.16
C GLN A 217 -3.52 2.93 19.43
N ARG A 218 -3.60 2.31 20.61
CA ARG A 218 -4.00 2.98 21.86
C ARG A 218 -3.15 2.61 23.05
N GLU A 219 -2.88 1.33 23.23
CA GLU A 219 -2.23 0.82 24.44
C GLU A 219 -0.84 0.29 24.09
N TYR A 220 0.18 0.80 24.79
CA TYR A 220 1.52 0.27 24.65
C TYR A 220 1.72 -0.90 25.62
N VAL A 221 2.07 -2.07 25.08
CA VAL A 221 2.24 -3.31 25.84
C VAL A 221 3.57 -3.99 25.47
N LEU A 222 4.04 -4.89 26.34
CA LEU A 222 5.16 -5.77 26.07
C LEU A 222 4.68 -7.17 25.75
N VAL A 223 5.30 -7.80 24.75
CA VAL A 223 5.17 -9.21 24.46
C VAL A 223 6.51 -9.87 24.73
N GLU A 224 6.50 -10.98 25.46
CA GLU A 224 7.68 -11.79 25.76
C GLU A 224 7.50 -13.15 25.07
N PRO A 225 8.13 -13.35 23.90
CA PRO A 225 8.07 -14.59 23.16
C PRO A 225 9.34 -15.45 23.30
N ASP A 226 9.19 -16.78 23.27
CA ASP A 226 10.35 -17.69 23.13
C ASP A 226 10.96 -17.59 21.72
N ILE A 227 10.10 -17.41 20.70
CA ILE A 227 10.49 -17.36 19.29
C ILE A 227 9.80 -16.17 18.59
N ILE A 228 10.57 -15.42 17.79
CA ILE A 228 10.06 -14.36 16.92
C ILE A 228 10.15 -14.82 15.47
N LEU A 229 9.01 -14.81 14.76
CA LEU A 229 8.92 -15.05 13.32
C LEU A 229 8.61 -13.73 12.60
N VAL A 230 9.56 -13.25 11.81
CA VAL A 230 9.43 -11.99 11.06
C VAL A 230 8.83 -12.27 9.68
N SER A 231 7.59 -11.83 9.48
CA SER A 231 6.83 -11.95 8.22
C SER A 231 6.26 -10.59 7.77
N SER A 232 6.98 -9.50 8.07
CA SER A 232 6.62 -8.10 7.82
C SER A 232 6.57 -7.70 6.33
N GLY A 233 6.89 -8.63 5.43
CA GLY A 233 6.76 -8.44 3.98
C GLY A 233 7.86 -7.57 3.39
N ALA A 234 7.49 -6.79 2.37
CA ALA A 234 8.41 -5.96 1.59
C ALA A 234 7.75 -4.63 1.23
N ARG A 235 8.57 -3.60 1.00
CA ARG A 235 8.17 -2.27 0.52
C ARG A 235 8.59 -2.07 -0.92
N GLU A 236 7.85 -1.24 -1.63
CA GLU A 236 8.15 -0.92 -3.03
C GLU A 236 9.40 -0.05 -3.12
N ARG A 237 10.26 -0.33 -4.12
CA ARG A 237 11.40 0.51 -4.45
C ARG A 237 10.92 1.82 -5.09
N SER A 238 11.55 2.92 -4.71
CA SER A 238 11.46 4.18 -5.44
C SER A 238 12.50 4.21 -6.56
N LEU A 239 12.16 4.81 -7.69
CA LEU A 239 13.09 5.12 -8.77
C LEU A 239 13.40 6.63 -8.76
N ILE A 240 14.67 6.98 -8.98
CA ILE A 240 15.11 8.38 -9.02
C ILE A 240 15.14 8.84 -10.48
N PHE A 241 14.36 9.86 -10.78
CA PHE A 241 14.30 10.51 -12.09
C PHE A 241 13.68 11.92 -11.91
N PRO A 242 13.94 12.87 -12.81
CA PRO A 242 13.27 14.17 -12.82
C PRO A 242 11.74 14.07 -12.69
N GLY A 243 11.18 14.70 -11.65
CA GLY A 243 9.74 14.69 -11.38
C GLY A 243 9.23 13.47 -10.61
N ASN A 244 10.10 12.60 -10.09
CA ASN A 244 9.70 11.39 -9.34
C ASN A 244 8.94 11.65 -8.02
N THR A 245 8.92 12.90 -7.53
CA THR A 245 8.18 13.32 -6.34
C THR A 245 6.80 13.90 -6.66
N LEU A 246 6.46 14.11 -7.95
CA LEU A 246 5.18 14.69 -8.34
C LEU A 246 4.01 13.81 -7.87
N PRO A 247 2.96 14.38 -7.26
CA PRO A 247 1.69 13.70 -7.08
C PRO A 247 1.19 13.08 -8.38
N GLY A 248 0.87 11.78 -8.34
CA GLY A 248 0.62 10.96 -9.52
C GLY A 248 1.76 9.98 -9.80
N VAL A 249 2.94 10.14 -9.22
CA VAL A 249 3.98 9.10 -9.18
C VAL A 249 3.83 8.31 -7.90
N TYR A 250 3.44 7.03 -7.98
CA TYR A 250 3.34 6.17 -6.80
C TYR A 250 3.48 4.69 -7.11
N GLY A 251 3.64 3.87 -6.07
CA GLY A 251 3.79 2.43 -6.20
C GLY A 251 2.52 1.73 -6.70
N ALA A 252 2.71 0.57 -7.34
CA ALA A 252 1.62 -0.31 -7.74
C ALA A 252 0.79 -0.79 -6.53
N GLY A 253 1.41 -0.98 -5.37
CA GLY A 253 0.75 -1.31 -4.12
C GLY A 253 -0.22 -0.21 -3.67
N ALA A 254 0.16 1.06 -3.83
CA ALA A 254 -0.71 2.19 -3.52
C ALA A 254 -1.92 2.24 -4.44
N PHE A 255 -1.67 2.06 -5.74
CA PHE A 255 -2.70 1.97 -6.75
C PHE A 255 -3.71 0.84 -6.48
N GLN A 256 -3.22 -0.37 -6.23
CA GLN A 256 -4.06 -1.53 -5.93
C GLN A 256 -4.83 -1.35 -4.62
N THR A 257 -4.25 -0.66 -3.64
CA THR A 257 -4.93 -0.32 -2.40
C THR A 257 -6.14 0.57 -2.66
N LEU A 258 -5.96 1.67 -3.38
CA LEU A 258 -7.07 2.58 -3.69
C LEU A 258 -8.12 1.90 -4.58
N LEU A 259 -7.68 1.18 -5.61
CA LEU A 259 -8.59 0.57 -6.58
C LEU A 259 -9.34 -0.64 -6.02
N ASN A 260 -8.61 -1.62 -5.48
CA ASN A 260 -9.17 -2.92 -5.18
C ASN A 260 -9.68 -3.04 -3.75
N ARG A 261 -9.07 -2.33 -2.79
CA ARG A 261 -9.53 -2.32 -1.39
C ARG A 261 -10.51 -1.19 -1.13
N ASP A 262 -10.19 0.02 -1.59
CA ASP A 262 -10.97 1.22 -1.26
C ASP A 262 -12.04 1.56 -2.33
N LEU A 263 -12.07 0.82 -3.46
CA LEU A 263 -13.02 0.99 -4.57
C LEU A 263 -13.04 2.41 -5.14
N ILE A 264 -11.86 3.02 -5.22
CA ILE A 264 -11.63 4.36 -5.76
C ILE A 264 -10.99 4.24 -7.12
N LYS A 265 -11.35 5.14 -8.04
CA LYS A 265 -10.66 5.31 -9.32
C LYS A 265 -9.63 6.43 -9.15
N PRO A 266 -8.36 6.12 -8.81
CA PRO A 266 -7.40 7.17 -8.45
C PRO A 266 -6.81 7.90 -9.65
N THR A 267 -7.01 7.39 -10.86
CA THR A 267 -6.41 7.88 -12.11
C THR A 267 -7.38 7.67 -13.28
N SER A 268 -7.23 8.50 -14.31
CA SER A 268 -7.91 8.32 -15.60
C SER A 268 -7.00 7.69 -16.67
N LYS A 269 -5.70 8.03 -16.66
CA LYS A 269 -4.71 7.61 -17.65
C LYS A 269 -3.40 7.21 -16.95
N LEU A 270 -3.13 5.92 -16.98
CA LEU A 270 -2.04 5.29 -16.25
C LEU A 270 -0.88 4.93 -17.18
N PHE A 271 0.34 5.33 -16.85
CA PHE A 271 1.56 4.76 -17.41
C PHE A 271 2.26 3.91 -16.35
N ILE A 272 2.96 2.84 -16.74
CA ILE A 272 3.60 1.92 -15.80
C ILE A 272 5.08 1.77 -16.15
N VAL A 273 5.94 1.83 -15.14
CA VAL A 273 7.37 1.58 -15.25
C VAL A 273 7.68 0.29 -14.48
N GLY A 274 8.17 -0.73 -15.21
CA GLY A 274 8.43 -2.08 -14.72
C GLY A 274 7.51 -3.13 -15.35
N GLY A 275 8.10 -4.10 -16.04
CA GLY A 275 7.45 -5.24 -16.70
C GLY A 275 7.50 -6.54 -15.88
N GLY A 276 7.84 -6.47 -14.59
CA GLY A 276 7.66 -7.59 -13.67
C GLY A 276 6.18 -7.91 -13.39
N ASN A 277 5.92 -9.01 -12.66
CA ASN A 277 4.55 -9.43 -12.32
C ASN A 277 3.71 -8.32 -11.68
N VAL A 278 4.30 -7.51 -10.79
CA VAL A 278 3.62 -6.40 -10.13
C VAL A 278 3.10 -5.38 -11.14
N GLY A 279 3.93 -4.95 -12.09
CA GLY A 279 3.55 -3.97 -13.12
C GLY A 279 2.49 -4.52 -14.08
N LEU A 280 2.67 -5.74 -14.58
CA LEU A 280 1.72 -6.39 -15.49
C LEU A 280 0.35 -6.62 -14.83
N ILE A 281 0.33 -7.06 -13.57
CA ILE A 281 -0.90 -7.29 -12.80
C ILE A 281 -1.57 -5.96 -12.46
N ALA A 282 -0.82 -4.91 -12.10
CA ALA A 282 -1.37 -3.58 -11.85
C ALA A 282 -2.03 -3.00 -13.12
N ALA A 283 -1.41 -3.18 -14.30
CA ALA A 283 -2.02 -2.82 -15.58
C ALA A 283 -3.36 -3.54 -15.78
N TYR A 284 -3.40 -4.84 -15.51
CA TYR A 284 -4.63 -5.62 -15.65
C TYR A 284 -5.71 -5.19 -14.66
N HIS A 285 -5.35 -4.88 -13.40
CA HIS A 285 -6.29 -4.31 -12.43
C HIS A 285 -6.83 -2.95 -12.89
N ALA A 286 -5.98 -2.09 -13.48
CA ALA A 286 -6.42 -0.81 -14.03
C ALA A 286 -7.49 -0.99 -15.11
N LEU A 287 -7.29 -1.94 -16.03
CA LEU A 287 -8.28 -2.26 -17.07
C LEU A 287 -9.61 -2.76 -16.47
N GLN A 288 -9.56 -3.58 -15.41
CA GLN A 288 -10.77 -4.02 -14.69
C GLN A 288 -11.54 -2.85 -14.05
N GLY A 289 -10.82 -1.84 -13.56
CA GLY A 289 -11.38 -0.60 -13.03
C GLY A 289 -11.81 0.41 -14.10
N GLY A 290 -11.76 0.06 -15.39
CA GLY A 290 -12.07 0.96 -16.50
C GLY A 290 -11.11 2.16 -16.61
N ILE A 291 -9.86 1.99 -16.19
CA ILE A 291 -8.79 2.98 -16.29
C ILE A 291 -8.01 2.72 -17.58
N LYS A 292 -7.71 3.78 -18.33
CA LYS A 292 -6.91 3.67 -19.55
C LYS A 292 -5.44 3.47 -19.17
N VAL A 293 -4.83 2.38 -19.59
CA VAL A 293 -3.37 2.20 -19.51
C VAL A 293 -2.77 2.67 -20.82
N VAL A 294 -1.98 3.74 -20.78
CA VAL A 294 -1.40 4.38 -21.98
C VAL A 294 -0.10 3.74 -22.43
N GLY A 295 0.56 2.99 -21.55
CA GLY A 295 1.74 2.21 -21.88
C GLY A 295 2.43 1.61 -20.66
N LEU A 296 3.35 0.69 -20.92
CA LEU A 296 4.25 0.11 -19.95
C LEU A 296 5.68 0.13 -20.50
N ALA A 297 6.65 0.57 -19.70
CA ALA A 297 8.07 0.50 -20.03
C ALA A 297 8.78 -0.54 -19.16
N GLU A 298 9.61 -1.36 -19.78
CA GLU A 298 10.50 -2.33 -19.15
C GLU A 298 11.92 -2.07 -19.65
N VAL A 299 12.86 -1.98 -18.71
CA VAL A 299 14.26 -1.65 -19.01
C VAL A 299 14.98 -2.83 -19.65
N MET A 300 14.54 -4.06 -19.35
CA MET A 300 15.07 -5.28 -19.95
C MET A 300 14.54 -5.50 -21.38
N PRO A 301 15.26 -6.25 -22.23
CA PRO A 301 14.80 -6.60 -23.58
C PRO A 301 13.48 -7.38 -23.63
N GLU A 302 13.14 -8.05 -22.53
CA GLU A 302 11.91 -8.79 -22.35
C GLU A 302 11.28 -8.47 -20.98
N VAL A 303 9.98 -8.75 -20.84
CA VAL A 303 9.29 -8.60 -19.56
C VAL A 303 9.74 -9.68 -18.58
N GLY A 304 10.00 -9.31 -17.33
CA GLY A 304 10.33 -10.28 -16.28
C GLY A 304 9.11 -10.99 -15.68
N GLY A 305 7.89 -10.49 -15.92
CA GLY A 305 6.66 -11.11 -15.44
C GLY A 305 6.14 -12.23 -16.35
N TYR A 306 5.08 -12.92 -15.92
CA TYR A 306 4.52 -14.04 -16.68
C TYR A 306 4.01 -13.60 -18.06
N LEU A 307 4.40 -14.35 -19.09
CA LEU A 307 4.07 -14.07 -20.49
C LEU A 307 2.55 -13.95 -20.73
N VAL A 308 1.75 -14.77 -20.05
CA VAL A 308 0.27 -14.73 -20.12
C VAL A 308 -0.30 -13.37 -19.73
N HIS A 309 0.34 -12.65 -18.80
CA HIS A 309 -0.09 -11.31 -18.42
C HIS A 309 0.29 -10.29 -19.50
N LYS A 310 1.51 -10.36 -20.04
CA LYS A 310 1.94 -9.50 -21.17
C LYS A 310 1.04 -9.67 -22.38
N GLU A 311 0.80 -10.90 -22.83
CA GLU A 311 -0.04 -11.17 -24.01
C GLU A 311 -1.47 -10.65 -23.83
N LYS A 312 -2.00 -10.76 -22.61
CA LYS A 312 -3.33 -10.24 -22.31
C LYS A 312 -3.38 -8.71 -22.42
N LEU A 313 -2.34 -8.01 -21.95
CA LEU A 313 -2.25 -6.54 -22.08
C LEU A 313 -2.17 -6.11 -23.55
N LEU A 314 -1.35 -6.80 -24.36
CA LEU A 314 -1.22 -6.52 -25.79
C LEU A 314 -2.56 -6.72 -26.52
N LYS A 315 -3.28 -7.81 -26.24
CA LYS A 315 -4.63 -8.08 -26.79
C LYS A 315 -5.66 -7.02 -26.39
N LEU A 316 -5.48 -6.37 -25.24
CA LEU A 316 -6.32 -5.28 -24.74
C LEU A 316 -5.83 -3.90 -25.21
N GLY A 317 -4.85 -3.85 -26.13
CA GLY A 317 -4.37 -2.63 -26.76
C GLY A 317 -3.41 -1.80 -25.91
N VAL A 318 -2.81 -2.38 -24.86
CA VAL A 318 -1.81 -1.69 -24.04
C VAL A 318 -0.42 -1.89 -24.67
N PRO A 319 0.26 -0.83 -25.12
CA PRO A 319 1.60 -0.95 -25.67
C PRO A 319 2.62 -1.26 -24.56
N VAL A 320 3.56 -2.15 -24.87
CA VAL A 320 4.66 -2.56 -23.98
C VAL A 320 5.98 -2.23 -24.68
N TYR A 321 6.77 -1.37 -24.07
CA TYR A 321 8.08 -0.92 -24.55
C TYR A 321 9.17 -1.62 -23.74
N THR A 322 9.84 -2.60 -24.33
CA THR A 322 11.03 -3.24 -23.73
C THR A 322 12.30 -2.52 -24.16
N SER A 323 13.40 -2.70 -23.43
CA SER A 323 14.62 -1.88 -23.59
C SER A 323 14.32 -0.37 -23.49
N HIS A 324 13.39 0.04 -22.62
CA HIS A 324 13.08 1.44 -22.38
C HIS A 324 13.09 1.77 -20.89
N THR A 325 13.58 2.97 -20.56
CA THR A 325 13.52 3.51 -19.20
C THR A 325 12.77 4.84 -19.15
N ILE A 326 12.28 5.20 -17.98
CA ILE A 326 11.71 6.52 -17.72
C ILE A 326 12.82 7.57 -17.63
N LEU A 327 12.62 8.70 -18.31
CA LEU A 327 13.49 9.88 -18.22
C LEU A 327 12.92 10.94 -17.30
N SER A 328 11.60 11.19 -17.37
CA SER A 328 10.96 12.20 -16.53
C SER A 328 9.47 11.94 -16.35
N ALA A 329 8.95 12.37 -15.21
CA ALA A 329 7.55 12.75 -15.07
C ALA A 329 7.44 14.26 -15.24
N ASN A 330 6.50 14.72 -16.05
CA ASN A 330 6.36 16.12 -16.39
C ASN A 330 5.04 16.68 -15.85
N GLY A 331 5.08 17.89 -15.31
CA GLY A 331 3.95 18.60 -14.74
C GLY A 331 4.43 19.61 -13.68
N LYS A 332 3.56 20.53 -13.28
CA LYS A 332 3.88 21.55 -12.26
C LYS A 332 3.51 21.10 -10.85
N GLU A 333 2.24 20.75 -10.67
CA GLU A 333 1.66 20.38 -9.36
C GLU A 333 1.41 18.87 -9.24
N GLU A 334 1.15 18.22 -10.37
CA GLU A 334 0.90 16.80 -10.49
C GLU A 334 1.35 16.31 -11.86
N VAL A 335 1.40 15.00 -12.06
CA VAL A 335 1.78 14.40 -13.34
C VAL A 335 0.80 14.76 -14.45
N GLU A 336 1.31 15.27 -15.57
CA GLU A 336 0.57 15.57 -16.80
C GLU A 336 1.06 14.72 -17.99
N SER A 337 2.32 14.29 -17.95
CA SER A 337 2.88 13.34 -18.92
C SER A 337 4.10 12.59 -18.36
N VAL A 338 4.52 11.57 -19.09
CA VAL A 338 5.76 10.82 -18.87
C VAL A 338 6.59 10.80 -20.14
N THR A 339 7.91 10.88 -19.99
CA THR A 339 8.88 10.71 -21.07
C THR A 339 9.69 9.45 -20.81
N ILE A 340 9.79 8.57 -21.81
CA ILE A 340 10.66 7.38 -21.81
C ILE A 340 11.64 7.46 -22.97
N ALA A 341 12.71 6.68 -22.93
CA ALA A 341 13.62 6.49 -24.06
C ALA A 341 14.11 5.04 -24.12
N GLU A 342 14.59 4.63 -25.30
CA GLU A 342 15.31 3.37 -25.47
C GLU A 342 16.62 3.39 -24.68
N VAL A 343 17.10 2.23 -24.25
CA VAL A 343 18.38 2.09 -23.55
C VAL A 343 19.34 1.17 -24.30
N ASP A 344 20.63 1.45 -24.19
CA ASP A 344 21.70 0.59 -24.68
C ASP A 344 21.94 -0.64 -23.77
N GLU A 345 22.92 -1.49 -24.12
CA GLU A 345 23.30 -2.68 -23.34
C GLU A 345 23.80 -2.36 -21.92
N LYS A 346 24.16 -1.11 -21.64
CA LYS A 346 24.60 -0.60 -20.33
C LYS A 346 23.49 0.13 -19.59
N PHE A 347 22.25 0.08 -20.11
CA PHE A 347 21.08 0.78 -19.60
C PHE A 347 21.16 2.32 -19.65
N ASN A 348 22.02 2.88 -20.50
CA ASN A 348 22.03 4.32 -20.74
C ASN A 348 20.92 4.69 -21.74
N PRO A 349 20.14 5.75 -21.48
CA PRO A 349 19.21 6.29 -22.47
C PRO A 349 19.90 6.66 -23.79
N ILE A 350 19.28 6.29 -24.91
CA ILE A 350 19.74 6.61 -26.26
C ILE A 350 19.08 7.93 -26.71
N PRO A 351 19.85 9.02 -26.89
CA PRO A 351 19.28 10.30 -27.32
C PRO A 351 18.56 10.20 -28.67
N GLY A 352 17.43 10.90 -28.82
CA GLY A 352 16.62 10.90 -30.04
C GLY A 352 15.57 9.78 -30.11
N THR A 353 15.52 8.90 -29.11
CA THR A 353 14.51 7.82 -29.00
C THR A 353 13.36 8.17 -28.06
N GLU A 354 13.28 9.42 -27.60
CA GLU A 354 12.35 9.86 -26.58
C GLU A 354 10.89 9.76 -27.06
N LYS A 355 10.02 9.23 -26.19
CA LYS A 355 8.58 9.14 -26.42
C LYS A 355 7.86 9.73 -25.22
N THR A 356 6.95 10.67 -25.49
CA THR A 356 6.14 11.34 -24.45
C THR A 356 4.68 10.89 -24.53
N PHE A 357 4.11 10.51 -23.38
CA PHE A 357 2.73 10.05 -23.27
C PHE A 357 1.96 10.92 -22.28
N LYS A 358 0.78 11.41 -22.67
CA LYS A 358 -0.13 12.09 -21.72
C LYS A 358 -0.72 11.07 -20.75
N CYS A 359 -0.45 11.26 -19.46
CA CYS A 359 -0.98 10.45 -18.36
C CYS A 359 -1.16 11.33 -17.12
N ASP A 360 -2.04 10.93 -16.20
CA ASP A 360 -2.23 11.63 -14.92
C ASP A 360 -1.64 10.83 -13.75
N THR A 361 -1.01 9.68 -14.04
CA THR A 361 -0.39 8.81 -13.05
C THR A 361 0.67 7.92 -13.70
N ILE A 362 1.79 7.74 -12.99
CA ILE A 362 2.87 6.81 -13.32
C ILE A 362 3.02 5.82 -12.16
N LEU A 363 2.88 4.52 -12.44
CA LEU A 363 3.19 3.49 -11.45
C LEU A 363 4.65 3.08 -11.53
N ILE A 364 5.32 3.11 -10.38
CA ILE A 364 6.67 2.58 -10.23
C ILE A 364 6.57 1.14 -9.70
N ALA A 365 6.96 0.17 -10.52
CA ALA A 365 6.89 -1.27 -10.24
C ALA A 365 8.24 -1.95 -10.50
N VAL A 366 9.33 -1.37 -9.98
CA VAL A 366 10.74 -1.75 -10.28
C VAL A 366 11.39 -2.62 -9.20
N GLY A 367 10.57 -3.39 -8.46
CA GLY A 367 11.04 -4.31 -7.42
C GLY A 367 10.69 -3.87 -6.00
N LEU A 368 11.09 -4.70 -5.04
CA LEU A 368 10.73 -4.57 -3.63
C LEU A 368 11.99 -4.73 -2.76
N ASP A 369 12.00 -4.04 -1.62
CA ASP A 369 12.98 -4.27 -0.55
C ASP A 369 12.30 -4.95 0.64
N PRO A 370 12.92 -5.99 1.24
CA PRO A 370 12.36 -6.64 2.41
C PRO A 370 12.24 -5.66 3.58
N VAL A 371 11.17 -5.79 4.37
CA VAL A 371 11.01 -5.12 5.66
C VAL A 371 11.63 -6.05 6.71
N ASN A 372 12.96 -6.06 6.79
CA ASN A 372 13.74 -6.96 7.65
C ASN A 372 14.29 -6.26 8.92
N GLU A 373 13.87 -5.04 9.22
CA GLU A 373 14.40 -4.27 10.35
C GLU A 373 14.19 -4.97 11.70
N PHE A 374 13.08 -5.70 11.85
CA PHE A 374 12.83 -6.52 13.04
C PHE A 374 13.76 -7.72 13.14
N TYR A 375 14.09 -8.35 12.01
CA TYR A 375 15.05 -9.45 12.00
C TYR A 375 16.44 -8.97 12.41
N GLU A 376 16.91 -7.85 11.84
CA GLU A 376 18.22 -7.28 12.19
C GLU A 376 18.29 -6.85 13.67
N LYS A 377 17.20 -6.31 14.24
CA LYS A 377 17.13 -5.97 15.67
C LYS A 377 17.04 -7.19 16.59
N ALA A 378 16.46 -8.28 16.11
CA ALA A 378 16.26 -9.50 16.88
C ALA A 378 17.50 -10.41 16.87
N LYS A 379 18.47 -10.17 15.98
CA LYS A 379 19.80 -10.78 16.04
C LYS A 379 20.51 -10.25 17.28
#